data_AF-A0A968TT56-F1
#
_entry.id   AF-A0A968TT56-F1
#
_cell.length_a   1.000
_cell.length_b   1.000
_cell.length_c   1.000
_cell.angle_alpha   90.00
_cell.angle_beta   90.00
_cell.angle_gamma   90.00
#
_symmetry.space_group_name_H-M   'P 1'
#
loop_
_entity.id
_entity.type
_entity.pdbx_description
1 polymer ?
#
loop_
_entity_poly.entity_id
_entity_poly.type
_entity_poly.pdbx_seq_one_letter_code
_entity_poly.pdbx_strand_id
1 'polypeptide(L)'
;MLKVVGGDPCPRSGDPLELYRGIEVGHIFKLGTKYSAAMGCNFLDEQGQSLAMVMGCYGLGIGRTVAAAIEQNHDEDGIVWPLPLAPFQVLLIALNPQEAEVQQASEALYAELVGRGVEVLYDDRDERPGVKFKDADLVGIPVRVTVGKKSLAEGKVEISLRQDREKHLIDRADVVAKVLERIGSGRGIGG
;
A
#
# COMPACT_ATOMS: atom_id res chain seq x y z
N MET A 1 30.26 7.36 28.34
CA MET A 1 28.83 7.04 28.13
C MET A 1 28.77 5.58 27.75
N LEU A 2 28.19 4.72 28.61
CA LEU A 2 28.03 3.29 28.29
C LEU A 2 26.93 3.15 27.24
N LYS A 3 27.19 2.40 26.16
CA LYS A 3 26.19 2.05 25.14
C LYS A 3 25.65 0.68 25.48
N VAL A 4 24.33 0.52 25.38
CA VAL A 4 23.68 -0.79 25.53
C VAL A 4 24.10 -1.71 24.38
N VAL A 5 24.29 -2.99 24.67
CA VAL A 5 24.58 -4.04 23.67
C VAL A 5 23.51 -5.13 23.71
N GLY A 6 23.41 -5.91 22.63
CA GLY A 6 22.52 -7.07 22.61
C GLY A 6 22.92 -8.05 23.72
N GLY A 7 21.93 -8.55 24.45
CA GLY A 7 22.13 -9.43 25.61
C GLY A 7 22.22 -8.72 26.96
N ASP A 8 22.29 -7.39 27.00
CA ASP A 8 22.16 -6.64 28.26
C ASP A 8 20.78 -6.89 28.90
N PRO A 9 20.67 -6.90 30.25
CA PRO A 9 19.42 -7.20 30.92
C PRO A 9 18.40 -6.07 30.77
N CYS A 10 17.16 -6.43 30.43
CA CYS A 10 16.04 -5.51 30.38
C CYS A 10 15.80 -4.84 31.75
N PRO A 11 15.72 -3.50 31.84
CA PRO A 11 15.55 -2.80 33.12
C PRO A 11 14.18 -3.03 33.79
N ARG A 12 13.26 -3.73 33.12
CA ARG A 12 11.92 -4.06 33.64
C ARG A 12 11.75 -5.54 33.98
N SER A 13 12.26 -6.44 33.14
CA SER A 13 12.06 -7.89 33.30
C SER A 13 13.35 -8.66 33.61
N GLY A 14 14.52 -8.10 33.31
CA GLY A 14 15.81 -8.80 33.41
C GLY A 14 16.16 -9.68 32.20
N ASP A 15 15.23 -9.89 31.28
CA ASP A 15 15.46 -10.70 30.08
C ASP A 15 16.49 -10.06 29.13
N PRO A 16 17.22 -10.85 28.33
CA PRO A 16 18.19 -10.33 27.37
C PRO A 16 17.56 -9.39 26.33
N LEU A 17 18.13 -8.21 26.15
CA LEU A 17 17.69 -7.26 25.14
C LEU A 17 18.11 -7.69 23.73
N GLU A 18 17.17 -7.58 22.79
CA GLU A 18 17.41 -7.74 21.36
C GLU A 18 17.47 -6.37 20.66
N LEU A 19 18.33 -6.25 19.65
CA LEU A 19 18.53 -5.00 18.90
C LEU A 19 18.05 -5.16 17.47
N TYR A 20 17.15 -4.26 17.07
CA TYR A 20 16.58 -4.20 15.73
C TYR A 20 16.91 -2.86 15.06
N ARG A 21 16.94 -2.85 13.73
CA ARG A 21 17.01 -1.62 12.95
C ARG A 21 15.59 -1.17 12.64
N GLY A 22 15.29 0.09 12.90
CA GLY A 22 14.00 0.69 12.62
C GLY A 22 14.16 2.02 11.88
N ILE A 23 13.17 2.33 11.05
CA ILE A 23 13.00 3.66 10.45
C ILE A 23 11.92 4.37 11.27
N GLU A 24 12.28 5.48 11.92
CA GLU A 24 11.30 6.29 12.65
C GLU A 24 10.40 7.02 11.66
N VAL A 25 9.16 6.53 11.48
CA VAL A 25 8.16 7.17 10.61
C VAL A 25 7.33 8.23 11.32
N GLY A 26 7.31 8.24 12.66
CA GLY A 26 6.61 9.23 13.44
C GLY A 26 7.10 9.30 14.89
N HIS A 27 6.74 10.39 15.56
CA HIS A 27 7.14 10.68 16.93
C HIS A 27 6.02 11.43 17.67
N ILE A 28 5.83 11.11 18.95
CA ILE A 28 4.91 11.80 19.84
C ILE A 28 5.68 12.44 21.00
N PHE A 29 5.35 13.69 21.32
CA PHE A 29 6.00 14.43 22.39
C PHE A 29 4.97 14.99 23.37
N LYS A 30 5.22 14.78 24.66
CA LYS A 30 4.60 15.56 25.73
C LYS A 30 5.45 16.82 25.93
N LEU A 31 4.99 17.95 25.40
CA LEU A 31 5.75 19.20 25.43
C LEU A 31 5.57 19.95 26.76
N GLY A 32 4.51 19.62 27.51
CA GLY A 32 4.16 20.32 28.74
C GLY A 32 3.88 21.79 28.43
N THR A 33 4.39 22.70 29.24
CA THR A 33 4.14 24.14 29.09
C THR A 33 5.27 24.88 28.36
N LYS A 34 6.32 24.18 27.89
CA LYS A 34 7.54 24.78 27.33
C LYS A 34 7.29 25.93 26.35
N TYR A 35 6.40 25.72 25.37
CA TYR A 35 6.08 26.73 24.36
C TYR A 35 5.01 27.70 24.83
N SER A 36 3.93 27.19 25.44
CA SER A 36 2.84 28.02 25.95
C SER A 36 3.31 29.11 26.92
N ALA A 37 4.23 28.80 27.84
CA ALA A 37 4.77 29.75 28.80
C ALA A 37 5.65 30.80 28.14
N ALA A 38 6.48 30.39 27.16
CA ALA A 38 7.35 31.31 26.41
C ALA A 38 6.55 32.26 25.50
N MET A 39 5.40 31.83 24.99
CA MET A 39 4.57 32.58 24.03
C MET A 39 3.37 33.28 24.67
N GLY A 40 3.16 33.14 25.99
CA GLY A 40 2.01 33.73 26.70
C GLY A 40 0.66 33.11 26.33
N CYS A 41 0.65 31.83 25.93
CA CYS A 41 -0.58 31.11 25.58
C CYS A 41 -1.23 30.52 26.82
N ASN A 42 -2.15 31.28 27.42
CA ASN A 42 -2.79 30.96 28.69
C ASN A 42 -4.31 30.73 28.54
N PHE A 43 -4.89 30.01 29.49
CA PHE A 43 -6.34 29.87 29.68
C PHE A 43 -6.70 30.18 31.15
N LEU A 44 -7.98 30.49 31.40
CA LEU A 44 -8.49 30.55 32.78
C LEU A 44 -9.02 29.17 33.16
N ASP A 45 -8.57 28.64 34.29
CA ASP A 45 -9.14 27.42 34.86
C ASP A 45 -10.49 27.67 35.54
N GLU A 46 -11.07 26.62 36.10
CA GLU A 46 -12.36 26.67 36.79
C GLU A 46 -12.37 27.62 38.01
N GLN A 47 -11.21 27.95 38.56
CA GLN A 47 -11.03 28.87 39.68
C GLN A 47 -10.69 30.30 39.22
N GLY A 48 -10.63 30.54 37.90
CA GLY A 48 -10.29 31.83 37.32
C GLY A 48 -8.79 32.16 37.35
N GLN A 49 -7.92 31.17 37.55
CA GLN A 49 -6.48 31.36 37.50
C GLN A 49 -5.97 31.26 36.07
N SER A 50 -5.09 32.18 35.68
CA SER A 50 -4.43 32.16 34.37
C SER A 50 -3.29 31.14 34.37
N LEU A 51 -3.48 30.02 33.67
CA LEU A 51 -2.51 28.95 33.53
C LEU A 51 -2.04 28.79 32.09
N ALA A 52 -0.76 28.43 31.90
CA ALA A 52 -0.22 28.10 30.58
C ALA A 52 -0.77 26.76 30.07
N MET A 53 -1.11 26.69 28.79
CA MET A 53 -1.68 25.47 28.20
C MET A 53 -0.70 24.29 28.19
N VAL A 54 -1.14 23.11 28.63
CA VAL A 54 -0.35 21.87 28.49
C VAL A 54 -0.43 21.38 27.05
N MET A 55 0.73 21.19 26.41
CA MET A 55 0.82 20.87 24.99
C MET A 55 1.34 19.46 24.72
N GLY A 56 0.79 18.85 23.68
CA GLY A 56 1.34 17.66 23.00
C GLY A 56 1.68 17.99 21.55
N CYS A 57 2.56 17.21 20.95
CA CYS A 57 2.85 17.28 19.52
C CYS A 57 2.95 15.87 18.94
N TYR A 58 2.41 15.70 17.73
CA TYR A 58 2.31 14.43 17.02
C TYR A 58 2.81 14.66 15.59
N GLY A 59 3.91 13.99 15.24
CA GLY A 59 4.52 14.10 13.92
C GLY A 59 4.51 12.76 13.21
N LEU A 60 4.11 12.76 11.93
CA LEU A 60 4.23 11.62 11.04
C LEU A 60 4.90 12.08 9.74
N GLY A 61 6.01 11.43 9.37
CA GLY A 61 6.72 11.68 8.13
C GLY A 61 6.03 10.97 6.97
N ILE A 62 5.07 11.61 6.31
CA ILE A 62 4.28 10.99 5.23
C ILE A 62 5.17 10.42 4.12
N GLY A 63 6.08 11.23 3.54
CA GLY A 63 7.00 10.76 2.51
C GLY A 63 7.96 9.66 3.01
N ARG A 64 8.39 9.75 4.28
CA ARG A 64 9.22 8.71 4.91
C ARG A 64 8.45 7.41 5.12
N THR A 65 7.15 7.49 5.40
CA THR A 65 6.28 6.32 5.56
C THR A 65 6.16 5.56 4.25
N VAL A 66 6.01 6.27 3.12
CA VAL A 66 6.01 5.66 1.79
C VAL A 66 7.35 4.97 1.51
N ALA A 67 8.47 5.65 1.74
CA ALA A 67 9.79 5.06 1.54
C ALA A 67 10.05 3.85 2.45
N ALA A 68 9.63 3.92 3.71
CA ALA A 68 9.75 2.82 4.66
C ALA A 68 8.88 1.61 4.27
N ALA A 69 7.70 1.85 3.68
CA ALA A 69 6.85 0.79 3.16
C ALA A 69 7.52 0.08 1.97
N ILE A 70 8.15 0.82 1.04
CA ILE A 70 8.90 0.20 -0.06
C ILE A 70 10.11 -0.58 0.48
N GLU A 71 10.88 0.00 1.41
CA GLU A 71 12.05 -0.66 2.00
C GLU A 71 11.69 -2.02 2.64
N GLN A 72 10.52 -2.11 3.28
CA GLN A 72 10.05 -3.36 3.88
C GLN A 72 9.33 -4.30 2.89
N ASN A 73 8.84 -3.80 1.76
CA ASN A 73 8.01 -4.55 0.83
C ASN A 73 8.48 -4.36 -0.62
N HIS A 74 9.59 -5.00 -0.95
CA HIS A 74 10.14 -5.08 -2.31
C HIS A 74 10.79 -6.45 -2.54
N ASP A 75 11.03 -6.76 -3.81
CA ASP A 75 11.85 -7.89 -4.24
C ASP A 75 12.81 -7.46 -5.36
N GLU A 76 13.49 -8.41 -5.99
CA GLU A 76 14.46 -8.12 -7.06
C GLU A 76 13.84 -7.47 -8.30
N ASP A 77 12.52 -7.59 -8.50
CA ASP A 77 11.83 -7.09 -9.69
C ASP A 77 11.09 -5.76 -9.44
N GLY A 78 10.90 -5.35 -8.18
CA GLY A 78 10.34 -4.04 -7.87
C GLY A 78 9.57 -3.96 -6.55
N ILE A 79 8.68 -2.98 -6.49
CA ILE A 79 7.88 -2.69 -5.30
C ILE A 79 6.80 -3.76 -5.12
N VAL A 80 6.47 -4.10 -3.88
CA VAL A 80 5.32 -4.93 -3.52
C VAL A 80 4.43 -4.12 -2.60
N TRP A 81 3.50 -3.35 -3.16
CA TRP A 81 2.70 -2.44 -2.34
C TRP A 81 1.75 -3.19 -1.40
N PRO A 82 1.68 -2.80 -0.11
CA PRO A 82 0.49 -3.04 0.69
C PRO A 82 -0.71 -2.36 0.02
N LEU A 83 -1.86 -3.06 -0.05
CA LEU A 83 -3.04 -2.56 -0.76
C LEU A 83 -3.46 -1.12 -0.40
N PRO A 84 -3.43 -0.67 0.87
CA PRO A 84 -3.81 0.70 1.23
C PRO A 84 -2.84 1.79 0.76
N LEU A 85 -1.62 1.43 0.35
CA LEU A 85 -0.58 2.36 -0.11
C LEU A 85 -0.34 2.28 -1.62
N ALA A 86 -0.93 1.30 -2.30
CA ALA A 86 -0.75 1.14 -3.73
C ALA A 86 -1.35 2.32 -4.50
N PRO A 87 -0.70 2.80 -5.58
CA PRO A 87 -1.21 3.91 -6.38
C PRO A 87 -2.49 3.56 -7.15
N PHE A 88 -2.67 2.26 -7.45
CA PHE A 88 -3.87 1.65 -7.99
C PHE A 88 -4.03 0.28 -7.35
N GLN A 89 -5.25 -0.20 -7.25
CA GLN A 89 -5.53 -1.53 -6.70
C GLN A 89 -5.31 -2.62 -7.74
N VAL A 90 -5.64 -2.33 -9.00
CA VAL A 90 -5.60 -3.28 -10.12
C VAL A 90 -4.80 -2.72 -11.29
N LEU A 91 -3.95 -3.54 -11.88
CA LEU A 91 -3.31 -3.30 -13.17
C LEU A 91 -3.95 -4.23 -14.20
N LEU A 92 -4.71 -3.65 -15.12
CA LEU A 92 -5.30 -4.35 -16.26
C LEU A 92 -4.37 -4.27 -17.46
N ILE A 93 -3.95 -5.40 -17.99
CA ILE A 93 -3.03 -5.49 -19.14
C ILE A 93 -3.77 -6.09 -20.33
N ALA A 94 -3.87 -5.33 -21.42
CA ALA A 94 -4.29 -5.86 -22.73
C ALA A 94 -3.07 -6.34 -23.52
N LEU A 95 -3.03 -7.63 -23.86
CA LEU A 95 -1.99 -8.20 -24.72
C LEU A 95 -2.38 -8.07 -26.20
N ASN A 96 -1.56 -7.37 -26.98
CA ASN A 96 -1.84 -7.03 -28.38
C ASN A 96 -3.16 -6.24 -28.52
N PRO A 97 -3.23 -5.01 -28.00
CA PRO A 97 -4.47 -4.22 -27.94
C PRO A 97 -5.07 -3.87 -29.30
N GLN A 98 -4.38 -4.12 -30.42
CA GLN A 98 -4.90 -3.94 -31.78
C GLN A 98 -5.91 -5.03 -32.17
N GLU A 99 -5.92 -6.15 -31.46
CA GLU A 99 -6.92 -7.19 -31.65
C GLU A 99 -8.25 -6.73 -31.05
N ALA A 100 -9.25 -6.49 -31.90
CA ALA A 100 -10.53 -5.91 -31.50
C ALA A 100 -11.22 -6.68 -30.36
N GLU A 101 -11.12 -8.00 -30.33
CA GLU A 101 -11.68 -8.83 -29.26
C GLU A 101 -11.00 -8.59 -27.90
N VAL A 102 -9.66 -8.44 -27.91
CA VAL A 102 -8.89 -8.12 -26.68
C VAL A 102 -9.23 -6.72 -26.20
N GLN A 103 -9.26 -5.75 -27.11
CA GLN A 103 -9.59 -4.37 -26.79
C GLN A 103 -10.98 -4.26 -26.17
N GLN A 104 -12.00 -4.80 -26.82
CA GLN A 104 -13.39 -4.74 -26.34
C GLN A 104 -13.56 -5.46 -24.99
N ALA A 105 -12.92 -6.62 -24.81
CA ALA A 105 -12.99 -7.33 -23.55
C ALA A 105 -12.31 -6.56 -22.40
N SER A 106 -11.16 -5.94 -22.68
CA SER A 106 -10.40 -5.16 -21.71
C SER A 106 -11.14 -3.86 -21.33
N GLU A 107 -11.66 -3.12 -22.31
CA GLU A 107 -12.45 -1.89 -22.07
C GLU A 107 -13.72 -2.17 -21.28
N ALA A 108 -14.44 -3.25 -21.61
CA ALA A 108 -15.63 -3.66 -20.85
C ALA A 108 -15.29 -4.00 -19.39
N LEU A 109 -14.21 -4.76 -19.18
CA LEU A 109 -13.77 -5.13 -17.83
C LEU A 109 -13.27 -3.91 -17.03
N TYR A 110 -12.54 -3.00 -17.68
CA TYR A 110 -12.12 -1.73 -17.10
C TYR A 110 -13.34 -0.92 -16.63
N ALA A 111 -14.33 -0.73 -17.49
CA ALA A 111 -15.55 0.01 -17.18
C ALA A 111 -16.33 -0.63 -16.03
N GLU A 112 -16.41 -1.97 -15.98
CA GLU A 112 -17.10 -2.68 -14.91
C GLU A 112 -16.38 -2.52 -13.56
N LEU A 113 -15.05 -2.69 -13.53
CA LEU A 113 -14.25 -2.51 -12.31
C LEU A 113 -14.30 -1.07 -11.79
N VAL A 114 -14.13 -0.09 -12.66
CA VAL A 114 -14.23 1.34 -12.31
C VAL A 114 -15.64 1.68 -11.85
N GLY A 115 -16.67 1.13 -12.50
CA GLY A 115 -18.07 1.28 -12.09
C GLY A 115 -18.38 0.73 -10.69
N ARG A 116 -17.52 -0.15 -10.16
CA ARG A 116 -17.58 -0.69 -8.79
C ARG A 116 -16.66 0.07 -7.82
N GLY A 117 -16.04 1.16 -8.25
CA GLY A 117 -15.15 2.00 -7.44
C GLY A 117 -13.75 1.41 -7.23
N VAL A 118 -13.33 0.48 -8.10
CA VAL A 118 -11.96 -0.05 -8.08
C VAL A 118 -11.03 0.91 -8.80
N GLU A 119 -9.88 1.20 -8.19
CA GLU A 119 -8.82 1.99 -8.82
C GLU A 119 -8.02 1.09 -9.78
N VAL A 120 -8.19 1.32 -11.08
CA VAL A 120 -7.59 0.50 -12.14
C VAL A 120 -6.61 1.33 -12.98
N LEU A 121 -5.36 0.88 -13.07
CA LEU A 121 -4.43 1.30 -14.11
C LEU A 121 -4.62 0.38 -15.31
N TYR A 122 -4.94 0.96 -16.47
CA TYR A 122 -5.11 0.21 -17.71
C TYR A 122 -3.88 0.38 -18.61
N ASP A 123 -3.16 -0.71 -18.87
CA ASP A 123 -2.03 -0.77 -19.80
C ASP A 123 -2.50 -1.25 -21.18
N ASP A 124 -2.97 -0.28 -21.97
CA ASP A 124 -3.42 -0.41 -23.36
C ASP A 124 -2.33 -0.09 -24.39
N ARG A 125 -1.08 0.11 -23.94
CA ARG A 125 0.04 0.50 -24.80
C ARG A 125 0.31 -0.54 -25.90
N ASP A 126 0.73 -0.09 -27.08
CA ASP A 126 1.24 -0.97 -28.13
C ASP A 126 2.69 -1.38 -27.83
N GLU A 127 2.86 -2.21 -26.80
CA GLU A 127 4.16 -2.68 -26.35
C GLU A 127 4.19 -4.21 -26.22
N ARG A 128 5.40 -4.76 -26.33
CA ARG A 128 5.60 -6.20 -26.23
C ARG A 128 5.17 -6.69 -24.83
N PRO A 129 4.53 -7.87 -24.71
CA PRO A 129 4.10 -8.42 -23.43
C PRO A 129 5.19 -8.43 -22.35
N GLY A 130 6.43 -8.79 -22.71
CA GLY A 130 7.55 -8.80 -21.77
C GLY A 130 7.92 -7.43 -21.19
N VAL A 131 7.73 -6.35 -21.97
CA VAL A 131 7.93 -4.97 -21.48
C VAL A 131 6.83 -4.62 -20.48
N LYS A 132 5.56 -4.89 -20.85
CA LYS A 132 4.42 -4.65 -19.96
C LYS A 132 4.54 -5.39 -18.63
N PHE A 133 4.92 -6.66 -18.65
CA PHE A 133 5.08 -7.44 -17.42
C PHE A 133 6.25 -6.93 -16.56
N LYS A 134 7.36 -6.52 -17.17
CA LYS A 134 8.48 -5.94 -16.41
C LYS A 134 8.11 -4.61 -15.77
N ASP A 135 7.40 -3.74 -16.49
CA ASP A 135 6.87 -2.49 -15.93
C ASP A 135 5.86 -2.76 -14.81
N ALA A 136 5.00 -3.75 -14.99
CA ALA A 136 4.02 -4.18 -13.99
C ALA A 136 4.69 -4.63 -12.68
N ASP A 137 5.72 -5.46 -12.79
CA ASP A 137 6.45 -5.98 -11.63
C ASP A 137 7.25 -4.86 -10.94
N LEU A 138 7.79 -3.90 -11.70
CA LEU A 138 8.50 -2.74 -11.19
C LEU A 138 7.58 -1.78 -10.41
N VAL A 139 6.43 -1.44 -10.98
CA VAL A 139 5.46 -0.51 -10.39
C VAL A 139 4.77 -1.13 -9.17
N GLY A 140 4.56 -2.45 -9.18
CA GLY A 140 4.20 -3.20 -7.98
C GLY A 140 2.72 -3.20 -7.61
N ILE A 141 1.82 -2.94 -8.58
CA ILE A 141 0.36 -2.89 -8.31
C ILE A 141 -0.13 -4.26 -7.82
N PRO A 142 -0.87 -4.34 -6.69
CA PRO A 142 -1.13 -5.60 -5.99
C PRO A 142 -1.85 -6.67 -6.81
N VAL A 143 -2.87 -6.30 -7.58
CA VAL A 143 -3.66 -7.23 -8.39
C VAL A 143 -3.38 -6.96 -9.86
N ARG A 144 -2.93 -7.97 -10.61
CA ARG A 144 -2.76 -7.90 -12.06
C ARG A 144 -3.81 -8.75 -12.75
N VAL A 145 -4.47 -8.16 -13.73
CA VAL A 145 -5.47 -8.80 -14.58
C VAL A 145 -4.98 -8.73 -16.01
N THR A 146 -4.79 -9.89 -16.66
CA THR A 146 -4.22 -9.97 -18.00
C THR A 146 -5.24 -10.54 -18.98
N VAL A 147 -5.54 -9.76 -20.00
CA VAL A 147 -6.45 -10.12 -21.09
C VAL A 147 -5.62 -10.41 -22.34
N GLY A 148 -5.72 -11.64 -22.86
CA GLY A 148 -5.02 -12.04 -24.06
C GLY A 148 -5.87 -12.94 -24.94
N LYS A 149 -5.56 -12.95 -26.24
CA LYS A 149 -6.32 -13.69 -27.27
C LYS A 149 -6.53 -15.17 -26.94
N LYS A 150 -5.49 -15.84 -26.41
CA LYS A 150 -5.55 -17.27 -26.08
C LYS A 150 -6.53 -17.57 -24.95
N SER A 151 -6.44 -16.85 -23.83
CA SER A 151 -7.34 -17.06 -22.69
C SER A 151 -8.76 -16.61 -23.04
N LEU A 152 -8.91 -15.54 -23.81
CA LEU A 152 -10.23 -15.07 -24.28
C LEU A 152 -10.93 -16.09 -25.20
N ALA A 153 -10.20 -16.80 -26.05
CA ALA A 153 -10.78 -17.86 -26.88
C ALA A 153 -11.40 -19.00 -26.04
N GLU A 154 -10.95 -19.16 -24.80
CA GLU A 154 -11.52 -20.10 -23.81
C GLU A 154 -12.57 -19.44 -22.90
N GLY A 155 -12.89 -18.15 -23.10
CA GLY A 155 -13.80 -17.38 -22.25
C GLY A 155 -13.18 -16.93 -20.93
N LYS A 156 -11.85 -16.91 -20.81
CA LYS A 156 -11.11 -16.70 -19.55
C LYS A 156 -10.20 -15.48 -19.58
N VAL A 157 -9.85 -15.02 -18.38
CA VAL A 157 -8.90 -13.94 -18.09
C VAL A 157 -7.93 -14.42 -17.01
N GLU A 158 -6.67 -14.02 -17.07
CA GLU A 158 -5.69 -14.37 -16.04
C GLU A 158 -5.69 -13.32 -14.93
N ILE A 159 -5.71 -13.77 -13.66
CA ILE A 159 -5.50 -12.94 -12.48
C ILE A 159 -4.26 -13.44 -11.73
N SER A 160 -3.40 -12.53 -11.29
CA SER A 160 -2.25 -12.82 -10.43
C SER A 160 -2.05 -11.74 -9.37
N LEU A 161 -1.50 -12.09 -8.21
CA LEU A 161 -1.06 -11.09 -7.23
C LEU A 161 0.41 -10.75 -7.42
N ARG A 162 0.80 -9.51 -7.10
CA ARG A 162 2.21 -9.07 -7.18
C ARG A 162 3.11 -9.83 -6.18
N GLN A 163 2.55 -10.24 -5.04
CA GLN A 163 3.29 -10.86 -3.95
C GLN A 163 3.68 -12.33 -4.23
N ASP A 164 2.73 -13.15 -4.70
CA ASP A 164 2.95 -14.59 -4.93
C ASP A 164 3.23 -14.93 -6.41
N ARG A 165 2.82 -14.05 -7.34
CA ARG A 165 2.92 -14.21 -8.79
C ARG A 165 2.20 -15.46 -9.32
N GLU A 166 1.30 -16.04 -8.54
CA GLU A 166 0.52 -17.19 -8.97
C GLU A 166 -0.52 -16.74 -10.00
N LYS A 167 -0.61 -17.49 -11.10
CA LYS A 167 -1.51 -17.18 -12.20
C LYS A 167 -2.74 -18.08 -12.13
N HIS A 168 -3.91 -17.45 -12.07
CA HIS A 168 -5.19 -18.14 -12.08
C HIS A 168 -5.99 -17.73 -13.31
N LEU A 169 -6.39 -18.71 -14.12
CA LEU A 169 -7.35 -18.49 -15.20
C LEU A 169 -8.76 -18.52 -14.61
N ILE A 170 -9.47 -17.40 -14.76
CA ILE A 170 -10.80 -17.18 -14.22
C ILE A 170 -11.76 -16.96 -15.39
N ASP A 171 -12.95 -17.57 -15.33
CA ASP A 171 -13.99 -17.32 -16.32
C ASP A 171 -14.35 -15.84 -16.32
N ARG A 172 -14.51 -15.24 -17.50
CA ARG A 172 -14.68 -13.79 -17.66
C ARG A 172 -15.80 -13.21 -16.79
N ALA A 173 -16.89 -13.97 -16.62
CA ALA A 173 -18.03 -13.58 -15.81
C ALA A 173 -17.69 -13.41 -14.30
N ASP A 174 -16.68 -14.12 -13.81
CA ASP A 174 -16.32 -14.17 -12.39
C ASP A 174 -15.14 -13.24 -12.04
N VAL A 175 -14.47 -12.66 -13.03
CA VAL A 175 -13.26 -11.85 -12.85
C VAL A 175 -13.50 -10.69 -11.89
N VAL A 176 -14.59 -9.94 -12.07
CA VAL A 176 -14.90 -8.78 -11.22
C VAL A 176 -15.15 -9.21 -9.78
N ALA A 177 -15.91 -10.28 -9.57
CA ALA A 177 -16.15 -10.82 -8.23
C ALA A 177 -14.83 -11.24 -7.56
N LYS A 178 -13.96 -11.93 -8.30
CA LYS A 178 -12.66 -12.38 -7.78
C LYS A 178 -11.73 -11.22 -7.47
N VAL A 179 -11.68 -10.19 -8.31
CA VAL A 179 -10.92 -8.96 -8.03
C VAL A 179 -11.42 -8.29 -6.75
N LEU A 180 -12.74 -8.14 -6.60
CA LEU A 180 -13.35 -7.56 -5.40
C LEU A 180 -13.03 -8.36 -4.12
N GLU A 181 -13.00 -9.69 -4.19
CA GLU A 181 -12.59 -10.55 -3.08
C GLU A 181 -11.11 -10.34 -2.70
N ARG A 182 -10.21 -10.24 -3.70
CA ARG A 182 -8.77 -10.05 -3.48
C ARG A 182 -8.47 -8.67 -2.87
N ILE A 183 -9.13 -7.62 -3.36
CA ILE A 183 -8.97 -6.27 -2.76
C ILE A 183 -9.70 -6.16 -1.41
N GLY A 184 -10.82 -6.85 -1.22
CA GLY A 184 -11.58 -6.84 0.03
C GLY A 184 -10.83 -7.49 1.18
N SER A 185 -10.16 -8.61 0.92
CA SER A 185 -9.29 -9.29 1.88
C SER A 185 -8.12 -8.41 2.35
N GLY A 186 -7.64 -7.50 1.49
CA GLY A 186 -6.58 -6.53 1.82
C GLY A 186 -7.06 -5.25 2.52
N ARG A 187 -8.37 -5.01 2.62
CA ARG A 187 -8.97 -3.88 3.38
C ARG A 187 -9.19 -4.21 4.86
N GLY A 188 -8.84 -5.42 5.31
CA GLY A 188 -8.93 -5.85 6.70
C GLY A 188 -7.87 -5.23 7.61
N ILE A 189 -7.93 -3.91 7.83
CA ILE A 189 -7.34 -3.25 9.00
C ILE A 189 -8.45 -2.35 9.57
N GLY A 190 -9.35 -2.94 10.35
CA GLY A 190 -10.53 -2.26 10.87
C GLY A 190 -11.52 -3.22 11.53
N GLY A 191 -11.03 -4.01 12.49
CA GLY A 191 -11.83 -4.77 13.46
C GLY A 191 -11.17 -4.62 14.82
#